data_AF-A0A444Y8R0-F1
#
_entry.id   AF-A0A444Y8R0-F1
#
_cell.length_a   1.000
_cell.length_b   1.000
_cell.length_c   1.000
_cell.angle_alpha   90.00
_cell.angle_beta   90.00
_cell.angle_gamma   90.00
#
_symmetry.space_group_name_H-M   'P 1'
#
loop_
_entity.id
_entity.type
_entity.pdbx_description
1 polymer ?
#
loop_
_entity_poly.entity_id
_entity_poly.type
_entity_poly.pdbx_seq_one_letter_code
_entity_poly.pdbx_strand_id
1 'polypeptide(L)'
;MDHQSGQGFDSDDSDLDIQVEISRRLGKVEDGFPKDMELCAGEEEKFIEQSVADISADGEALEPFIGMEFNSREEARELYIAYDKRIRELSLELYNERQKYKRRCAAYEEQLNNILNYLEKHTEHMSEKVADIVRSIREIEEEKADSDI
;
A
#
# COMPACT_ATOMS: atom_id res chain seq x y z
N MET A 1 36.49 -28.00 -18.16
CA MET A 1 35.52 -28.19 -19.24
C MET A 1 34.45 -29.08 -18.63
N ASP A 2 33.29 -28.63 -18.16
CA ASP A 2 32.53 -27.41 -18.46
C ASP A 2 31.67 -27.03 -17.24
N HIS A 3 31.48 -25.72 -17.04
CA HIS A 3 30.50 -25.18 -16.10
C HIS A 3 29.21 -24.94 -16.88
N GLN A 4 28.15 -25.69 -16.60
CA GLN A 4 26.81 -25.34 -17.10
C GLN A 4 26.25 -24.21 -16.23
N SER A 5 26.41 -22.99 -16.75
CA SER A 5 25.81 -21.78 -16.21
C SER A 5 24.31 -21.79 -16.52
N GLY A 6 23.49 -22.02 -15.50
CA GLY A 6 22.04 -21.87 -15.59
C GLY A 6 21.69 -20.39 -15.71
N GLN A 7 21.36 -19.96 -16.92
CA GLN A 7 20.94 -18.61 -17.25
C GLN A 7 19.48 -18.45 -16.78
N GLY A 8 19.30 -17.89 -15.58
CA GLY A 8 17.99 -17.52 -15.07
C GLY A 8 17.45 -16.33 -15.84
N PHE A 9 16.17 -16.43 -16.23
CA PHE A 9 15.42 -15.39 -16.92
C PHE A 9 15.41 -14.10 -16.09
N ASP A 10 16.00 -13.04 -16.63
CA ASP A 10 15.84 -11.68 -16.11
C ASP A 10 14.49 -11.18 -16.63
N SER A 11 13.45 -11.32 -15.80
CA SER A 11 12.13 -10.79 -16.12
C SER A 11 12.17 -9.30 -15.83
N ASP A 12 12.36 -8.52 -16.88
CA ASP A 12 12.08 -7.09 -16.92
C ASP A 12 10.62 -6.88 -16.49
N ASP A 13 10.44 -6.42 -15.25
CA ASP A 13 9.20 -5.83 -14.76
C ASP A 13 9.15 -4.39 -15.27
N SER A 14 8.57 -4.21 -16.47
CA SER A 14 8.21 -2.91 -17.01
C SER A 14 7.03 -2.31 -16.21
N ASP A 15 7.24 -2.04 -14.92
CA ASP A 15 6.26 -1.44 -14.00
C ASP A 15 6.31 0.11 -14.05
N LEU A 16 6.76 0.66 -15.18
CA LEU A 16 7.11 2.07 -15.33
C LEU A 16 6.07 2.94 -16.04
N ASP A 17 4.94 2.38 -16.51
CA ASP A 17 4.02 3.12 -17.38
C ASP A 17 2.88 3.87 -16.65
N ILE A 18 2.80 3.77 -15.31
CA ILE A 18 1.70 4.38 -14.52
C ILE A 18 2.23 5.46 -13.53
N GLN A 19 3.51 5.81 -13.60
CA GLN A 19 4.05 6.93 -12.81
C GLN A 19 3.84 8.29 -13.51
N VAL A 20 3.60 8.31 -14.83
CA VAL A 20 3.54 9.55 -15.64
C VAL A 20 2.18 10.28 -15.52
N GLU A 21 1.09 9.57 -15.23
CA GLU A 21 -0.26 10.17 -15.20
C GLU A 21 -0.55 10.94 -13.90
N ILE A 22 0.08 10.57 -12.79
CA ILE A 22 -0.21 11.13 -11.45
C ILE A 22 0.44 12.51 -11.28
N SER A 23 1.66 12.72 -11.80
CA SER A 23 2.37 14.00 -11.66
C SER A 23 1.70 15.18 -12.39
N ARG A 24 0.80 14.92 -13.35
CA ARG A 24 0.07 15.98 -14.07
C ARG A 24 -1.08 16.57 -13.26
N ARG A 25 -1.55 15.91 -12.18
CA ARG A 25 -2.83 16.24 -11.52
C ARG A 25 -2.75 16.96 -10.18
N LEU A 26 -1.61 16.99 -9.49
CA LEU A 26 -1.50 17.65 -8.19
C LEU A 26 -0.73 18.97 -8.31
N GLY A 27 -1.50 20.00 -8.65
CA GLY A 27 -1.10 21.40 -8.48
C GLY A 27 -0.94 21.73 -6.99
N LYS A 28 0.11 22.48 -6.69
CA LYS A 28 0.53 22.99 -5.38
C LYS A 28 -0.60 23.75 -4.65
N VAL A 29 -0.83 23.47 -3.37
CA VAL A 29 -1.33 24.48 -2.40
C VAL A 29 -0.67 24.25 -1.03
N GLU A 30 -0.39 25.38 -0.40
CA GLU A 30 0.38 25.72 0.79
C GLU A 30 -0.52 25.81 2.04
N ASP A 31 0.12 25.69 3.21
CA ASP A 31 -0.24 26.17 4.57
C ASP A 31 -1.61 25.81 5.21
N GLY A 32 -1.53 25.43 6.50
CA GLY A 32 -2.68 25.25 7.37
C GLY A 32 -3.03 23.78 7.66
N PHE A 33 -2.88 23.39 8.93
CA PHE A 33 -3.35 22.11 9.48
C PHE A 33 -4.86 21.92 9.17
N PRO A 34 -5.27 20.97 8.32
CA PRO A 34 -6.67 20.62 8.18
C PRO A 34 -7.07 19.84 9.44
N LYS A 35 -8.00 20.39 10.23
CA LYS A 35 -8.57 19.72 11.42
C LYS A 35 -9.49 18.55 11.06
N ASP A 36 -9.59 18.23 9.79
CA ASP A 36 -10.17 17.06 9.17
C ASP A 36 -9.04 16.12 8.70
N MET A 37 -8.25 15.60 9.64
CA MET A 37 -7.77 14.23 9.44
C MET A 37 -9.00 13.34 9.65
N GLU A 38 -9.93 13.39 8.70
CA GLU A 38 -10.87 12.31 8.46
C GLU A 38 -9.97 11.11 8.23
N LEU A 39 -9.74 10.36 9.32
CA LEU A 39 -9.24 9.01 9.23
C LEU A 39 -10.06 8.41 8.10
N CYS A 40 -9.43 7.90 7.04
CA CYS A 40 -10.11 6.93 6.21
C CYS A 40 -10.41 5.74 7.13
N ALA A 41 -11.48 5.86 7.93
CA ALA A 41 -12.43 4.80 8.14
C ALA A 41 -12.95 4.48 6.75
N GLY A 42 -12.09 3.82 5.95
CA GLY A 42 -12.57 2.85 4.99
C GLY A 42 -13.46 1.98 5.84
N GLU A 43 -14.75 2.12 5.58
CA GLU A 43 -15.84 1.42 6.24
C GLU A 43 -15.33 0.06 6.65
N GLU A 44 -15.58 -0.32 7.89
CA GLU A 44 -15.19 -1.59 8.47
C GLU A 44 -15.79 -2.73 7.62
N GLU A 45 -15.16 -3.03 6.49
CA GLU A 45 -15.29 -4.27 5.78
C GLU A 45 -14.68 -5.26 6.74
N LYS A 46 -15.58 -5.87 7.53
CA LYS A 46 -15.37 -7.16 8.17
C LYS A 46 -14.34 -7.88 7.33
N PHE A 47 -13.22 -8.26 7.95
CA PHE A 47 -12.39 -9.31 7.40
C PHE A 47 -13.38 -10.38 6.94
N ILE A 48 -13.59 -10.49 5.63
CA ILE A 48 -14.18 -11.71 5.15
C ILE A 48 -13.00 -12.65 5.32
N GLU A 49 -12.88 -13.19 6.54
CA GLU A 49 -12.56 -14.59 6.71
C GLU A 49 -13.65 -15.32 5.94
N GLN A 50 -13.57 -15.24 4.61
CA GLN A 50 -14.28 -16.07 3.69
C GLN A 50 -13.59 -17.38 3.96
N SER A 51 -14.10 -18.08 4.97
CA SER A 51 -13.73 -19.45 5.24
C SER A 51 -13.66 -20.12 3.88
N VAL A 52 -12.56 -20.80 3.61
CA VAL A 52 -12.34 -21.59 2.39
C VAL A 52 -13.51 -22.58 2.13
N ALA A 53 -14.39 -22.75 3.11
CA ALA A 53 -15.62 -23.53 3.10
C ALA A 53 -16.77 -22.95 2.24
N ASP A 54 -16.79 -21.67 1.85
CA ASP A 54 -17.96 -21.09 1.16
C ASP A 54 -17.74 -20.82 -0.35
N ILE A 55 -16.70 -21.42 -0.94
CA ILE A 55 -16.55 -21.53 -2.41
C ILE A 55 -17.47 -22.64 -2.96
N SER A 56 -18.22 -23.33 -2.10
CA SER A 56 -19.15 -24.40 -2.44
C SER A 56 -20.60 -23.96 -2.19
N ALA A 57 -21.18 -23.15 -3.09
CA ALA A 57 -22.65 -23.02 -3.12
C ALA A 57 -23.30 -22.50 -4.42
N ASP A 58 -22.55 -22.05 -5.44
CA ASP A 58 -23.22 -21.59 -6.67
C ASP A 58 -22.39 -21.91 -7.93
N GLY A 59 -22.85 -22.90 -8.70
CA GLY A 59 -22.31 -23.26 -10.01
C GLY A 59 -20.95 -23.99 -9.98
N GLU A 60 -20.95 -25.26 -9.55
CA GLU A 60 -19.78 -26.13 -9.58
C GLU A 60 -19.37 -26.45 -11.04
N ALA A 61 -18.74 -25.50 -11.73
CA ALA A 61 -17.99 -25.78 -12.95
C ALA A 61 -16.81 -26.65 -12.53
N LEU A 62 -16.95 -27.96 -12.73
CA LEU A 62 -15.92 -28.97 -12.47
C LEU A 62 -14.60 -28.52 -13.08
N GLU A 63 -13.53 -28.57 -12.29
CA GLU A 63 -12.19 -28.27 -12.78
C GLU A 63 -11.79 -29.33 -13.82
N PRO A 64 -11.50 -28.94 -15.08
CA PRO A 64 -11.04 -29.88 -16.08
C PRO A 64 -9.69 -30.48 -15.68
N PHE A 65 -9.56 -31.80 -15.78
CA PHE A 65 -8.32 -32.52 -15.55
C PHE A 65 -8.00 -33.44 -16.73
N ILE A 66 -6.72 -33.81 -16.85
CA ILE A 66 -6.24 -34.69 -17.92
C ILE A 66 -6.82 -36.09 -17.72
N GLY A 67 -7.41 -36.65 -18.78
CA GLY A 67 -8.06 -37.97 -18.74
C GLY A 67 -9.54 -37.93 -18.38
N MET A 68 -10.14 -36.74 -18.25
CA MET A 68 -11.59 -36.61 -18.11
C MET A 68 -12.30 -37.09 -19.39
N GLU A 69 -13.23 -38.04 -19.23
CA GLU A 69 -14.05 -38.57 -20.33
C GLU A 69 -15.32 -37.74 -20.50
N PHE A 70 -15.79 -37.61 -21.75
CA PHE A 70 -16.99 -36.86 -22.10
C PHE A 70 -17.90 -37.71 -22.98
N ASN A 71 -19.21 -37.55 -22.82
CA ASN A 71 -20.21 -38.25 -23.64
C ASN A 71 -20.29 -37.64 -25.05
N SER A 72 -19.87 -36.38 -25.23
CA SER A 72 -19.79 -35.72 -26.52
C SER A 72 -18.69 -34.66 -26.58
N ARG A 73 -18.31 -34.27 -27.81
CA ARG A 73 -17.39 -33.14 -28.04
C ARG A 73 -17.98 -31.83 -27.57
N GLU A 74 -19.29 -31.65 -27.74
CA GLU A 74 -20.02 -30.44 -27.38
C GLU A 74 -20.07 -30.28 -25.85
N GLU A 75 -20.31 -31.34 -25.10
CA GLU A 75 -20.21 -31.35 -23.63
C GLU A 75 -18.82 -30.92 -23.15
N ALA A 76 -17.75 -31.45 -23.77
CA ALA A 76 -16.39 -31.04 -23.46
C ALA A 76 -16.18 -29.54 -23.70
N ARG A 77 -16.65 -29.01 -24.85
CA ARG A 77 -16.51 -27.59 -25.19
C ARG A 77 -17.20 -26.70 -24.17
N GLU A 78 -18.43 -27.01 -23.81
CA GLU A 78 -19.21 -26.21 -22.85
C GLU A 78 -18.52 -26.17 -21.48
N LEU A 79 -17.99 -27.31 -21.01
CA LEU A 79 -17.26 -27.36 -19.74
C LEU A 79 -16.01 -26.49 -19.77
N TYR A 80 -15.16 -26.59 -20.81
CA TYR A 80 -13.95 -25.77 -20.92
C TYR A 80 -14.25 -24.27 -21.07
N ILE A 81 -15.30 -23.90 -21.80
CA ILE A 81 -15.73 -22.49 -21.93
C ILE A 81 -16.20 -21.95 -20.57
N ALA A 82 -16.98 -22.73 -19.82
CA ALA A 82 -17.45 -22.36 -18.50
C ALA A 82 -16.27 -22.21 -17.51
N TYR A 83 -15.30 -23.14 -17.56
CA TYR A 83 -14.10 -23.08 -16.72
C TYR A 83 -13.22 -21.86 -17.06
N ASP A 84 -12.99 -21.56 -18.35
CA ASP A 84 -12.26 -20.36 -18.77
C ASP A 84 -12.92 -19.07 -18.27
N LYS A 85 -14.25 -19.02 -18.29
CA LYS A 85 -15.01 -17.90 -17.75
C LYS A 85 -14.78 -17.77 -16.23
N ARG A 86 -14.87 -18.89 -15.50
CA ARG A 86 -14.60 -18.92 -14.05
C ARG A 86 -13.18 -18.46 -13.71
N ILE A 87 -12.16 -18.91 -14.46
CA ILE A 87 -10.78 -18.44 -14.27
C ILE A 87 -10.70 -16.93 -14.43
N ARG A 88 -11.29 -16.37 -15.49
CA ARG A 88 -11.26 -14.92 -15.74
C ARG A 88 -11.93 -14.13 -14.63
N GLU A 89 -13.07 -14.60 -14.14
CA GLU A 89 -13.81 -13.98 -13.04
C GLU A 89 -12.99 -13.97 -11.75
N LEU A 90 -12.45 -15.12 -11.34
CA LEU A 90 -11.61 -15.23 -10.15
C LEU A 90 -10.31 -14.43 -10.28
N SER A 91 -9.71 -14.40 -11.47
CA SER A 91 -8.50 -13.60 -11.73
C SER A 91 -8.77 -12.10 -11.59
N LEU A 92 -9.93 -11.64 -12.06
CA LEU A 92 -10.34 -10.25 -11.93
C LEU A 92 -10.63 -9.87 -10.47
N GLU A 93 -11.27 -10.76 -9.72
CA GLU A 93 -11.52 -10.58 -8.29
C GLU A 93 -10.19 -10.47 -7.50
N LEU A 94 -9.27 -11.41 -7.70
CA LEU A 94 -7.92 -11.36 -7.09
C LEU A 94 -7.17 -10.09 -7.47
N TYR A 95 -7.27 -9.65 -8.72
CA TYR A 95 -6.65 -8.42 -9.18
C TYR A 95 -7.21 -7.20 -8.43
N ASN A 96 -8.54 -7.12 -8.31
CA ASN A 96 -9.21 -6.01 -7.63
C ASN A 96 -8.86 -5.97 -6.14
N GLU A 97 -8.87 -7.11 -5.45
CA GLU A 97 -8.48 -7.19 -4.04
C GLU A 97 -7.03 -6.79 -3.82
N ARG A 98 -6.12 -7.23 -4.69
CA ARG A 98 -4.72 -6.78 -4.66
C ARG A 98 -4.60 -5.27 -4.85
N GLN A 99 -5.38 -4.67 -5.74
CA GLN A 99 -5.37 -3.22 -5.96
C GLN A 99 -5.93 -2.46 -4.77
N LYS A 100 -6.99 -2.95 -4.12
CA LYS A 100 -7.50 -2.38 -2.86
C LYS A 100 -6.43 -2.39 -1.78
N TYR A 101 -5.74 -3.51 -1.60
CA TYR A 101 -4.62 -3.62 -0.65
C TYR A 101 -3.53 -2.60 -0.96
N LYS A 102 -3.07 -2.52 -2.22
CA LYS A 102 -2.04 -1.54 -2.64
C LYS A 102 -2.44 -0.10 -2.30
N ARG A 103 -3.70 0.29 -2.57
CA ARG A 103 -4.21 1.64 -2.24
C ARG A 103 -4.24 1.90 -0.74
N ARG A 104 -4.66 0.91 0.05
CA ARG A 104 -4.67 1.02 1.53
C ARG A 104 -3.26 1.14 2.09
N CYS A 105 -2.31 0.35 1.61
CA CYS A 105 -0.90 0.44 2.00
C CYS A 105 -0.33 1.83 1.70
N ALA A 106 -0.54 2.35 0.49
CA ALA A 106 -0.09 3.69 0.14
C ALA A 106 -0.68 4.78 1.05
N ALA A 107 -1.98 4.67 1.39
CA ALA A 107 -2.62 5.61 2.31
C ALA A 107 -2.04 5.52 3.74
N TYR A 108 -1.79 4.31 4.26
CA TYR A 108 -1.17 4.14 5.57
C TYR A 108 0.28 4.65 5.59
N GLU A 109 1.05 4.40 4.54
CA GLU A 109 2.41 4.93 4.40
C GLU A 109 2.42 6.46 4.39
N GLU A 110 1.50 7.09 3.64
CA GLU A 110 1.35 8.54 3.63
C GLU A 110 1.00 9.09 5.01
N GLN A 111 0.03 8.47 5.70
CA GLN A 111 -0.36 8.88 7.05
C GLN A 111 0.80 8.78 8.04
N LEU A 112 1.56 7.68 8.01
CA LEU A 112 2.73 7.49 8.86
C LEU A 112 3.80 8.55 8.59
N ASN A 113 4.08 8.81 7.31
CA ASN A 113 5.05 9.85 6.92
C ASN A 113 4.63 11.24 7.40
N ASN A 114 3.35 11.57 7.32
CA ASN A 114 2.82 12.84 7.81
C ASN A 114 2.99 12.98 9.33
N ILE A 115 2.68 11.92 10.10
CA ILE A 115 2.86 11.91 11.56
C ILE A 115 4.34 12.05 11.93
N LEU A 116 5.22 11.29 11.27
CA LEU A 116 6.66 11.34 11.54
C LEU A 116 7.24 12.73 11.28
N ASN A 117 6.90 13.35 10.13
CA ASN A 117 7.33 14.71 9.79
C ASN A 117 6.81 15.74 10.80
N TYR A 118 5.56 15.59 11.28
CA TYR A 118 5.03 16.45 12.32
C TYR A 118 5.82 16.33 13.64
N LEU A 119 6.13 15.10 14.07
CA LEU A 119 6.90 14.86 15.28
C LEU A 119 8.32 15.41 15.18
N GLU A 120 8.95 15.26 14.01
CA GLU A 120 10.28 15.80 13.72
C GLU A 120 10.27 17.33 13.86
N LYS A 121 9.37 18.02 13.15
CA LYS A 121 9.22 19.48 13.24
C LYS A 121 8.93 19.97 14.66
N HIS A 122 8.05 19.28 15.38
CA HIS A 122 7.73 19.64 16.76
C HIS A 122 8.96 19.47 17.67
N THR A 123 9.76 18.41 17.46
CA THR A 123 10.99 18.16 18.22
C THR A 123 12.02 19.25 17.96
N GLU A 124 12.25 19.59 16.70
CA GLU A 124 13.16 20.67 16.29
C GLU A 124 12.79 22.01 16.93
N HIS A 125 11.51 22.39 16.84
CA HIS A 125 10.98 23.63 17.43
C HIS A 125 11.17 23.67 18.95
N MET A 126 10.94 22.55 19.64
CA MET A 126 11.15 22.48 21.08
C MET A 126 12.64 22.55 21.44
N SER A 127 13.52 21.92 20.66
CA SER A 127 14.97 22.04 20.82
C SER A 127 15.47 23.47 20.65
N GLU A 128 14.94 24.20 19.66
CA GLU A 128 15.27 25.62 19.44
C GLU A 128 14.85 26.47 20.65
N LYS A 129 13.62 26.31 21.14
CA LYS A 129 13.15 27.03 22.33
C LYS A 129 13.97 26.74 23.58
N VAL A 130 14.36 25.48 23.79
CA VAL A 130 15.21 25.13 24.94
C VAL A 130 16.58 25.79 24.81
N ALA A 131 17.17 25.80 23.61
CA ALA A 131 18.45 26.46 23.35
C ALA A 131 18.36 27.98 23.61
N ASP A 132 17.26 28.61 23.19
CA ASP A 132 17.01 30.03 23.44
C ASP A 132 16.91 30.35 24.93
N ILE A 133 16.15 29.55 25.69
CA ILE A 133 16.01 29.71 27.15
C ILE A 133 17.37 29.54 27.85
N VAL A 134 18.12 28.50 27.50
CA VAL A 134 19.46 28.25 28.08
C VAL A 134 20.40 29.43 27.78
N ARG A 135 20.36 29.96 26.56
CA ARG A 135 21.13 31.15 26.18
C ARG A 135 20.73 32.37 27.01
N SER A 136 19.43 32.64 27.18
CA SER A 136 18.95 33.74 28.01
C SER A 136 19.35 33.62 29.48
N ILE A 137 19.31 32.41 30.06
CA ILE A 137 19.76 32.18 31.45
C ILE A 137 21.25 32.51 31.59
N ARG A 138 22.09 32.03 30.66
CA ARG A 138 23.53 32.29 30.68
C ARG A 138 23.85 33.79 30.61
N GLU A 139 23.16 34.53 29.75
CA GLU A 139 23.34 35.99 29.64
C GLU A 139 23.02 36.71 30.96
N ILE A 140 21.98 36.29 31.67
CA ILE A 140 21.62 36.84 32.99
C ILE A 140 22.66 36.48 34.07
N GLU A 141 23.17 35.24 34.04
CA GLU A 141 24.21 34.79 34.98
C GLU A 141 25.52 35.57 34.79
N GLU A 142 25.90 35.88 33.54
CA GLU A 142 27.09 36.68 33.21
C GLU A 142 26.95 38.15 33.67
N GLU A 143 25.81 38.80 33.40
CA GLU A 143 25.56 40.18 33.85
C GLU A 143 25.62 40.31 35.39
N LYS A 144 25.11 39.31 36.11
CA LYS A 144 25.14 39.29 37.57
C LYS A 144 26.56 39.12 38.12
N ALA A 145 27.38 38.29 37.48
CA ALA A 145 28.77 38.05 37.90
C ALA A 145 29.66 39.30 37.75
N ASP A 146 29.43 40.13 36.74
CA ASP A 146 30.16 41.39 36.55
C ASP A 146 29.73 42.49 37.53
N SER A 147 28.52 42.42 38.09
CA SER A 147 28.00 43.39 39.07
C SER A 147 28.47 43.17 40.51
N ASP A 148 28.98 41.97 40.81
CA ASP A 148 29.48 41.57 42.14
C ASP A 148 31.03 41.70 42.27
N ILE A 149 31.71 42.31 41.28
CA ILE A 149 33.16 42.65 41.25
C ILE A 149 33.36 44.16 41.44
#